data_AF-A0A1X0RV07-F1
#
_entry.id   AF-A0A1X0RV07-F1
#
_cell.length_a   1.000
_cell.length_b   1.000
_cell.length_c   1.000
_cell.angle_alpha   90.00
_cell.angle_beta   90.00
_cell.angle_gamma   90.00
#
_symmetry.space_group_name_H-M   'P 1'
#
loop_
_entity.id
_entity.type
_entity.pdbx_description
1 polymer ?
#
loop_
_entity_poly.entity_id
_entity_poly.type
_entity_poly.pdbx_seq_one_letter_code
_entity_poly.pdbx_strand_id
1 'polypeptide(L)'
;MYVANLIWSAILLIPGTSIFIYRIFYKKQPIFDRVPFTYFMRPRPIESMLLFGILFNLLRLINMAILITDVVPNPIFRGFFYELPWQIGLCALACYVFGIAHTVSRSNRIIKIGNFFSSLKVDIVYTCLISFPFVTNNICSVAAAIYAEKKEFLKFRIFTSILYYLWTIYCLVLAASTLYFGLGLLYILKFHLKNQAGQHESVIAKVKHAMFKVKMILYTIIICLVVFAVIKCLYGTFRQEILKNKTYSLLMAAIWTFDGTIASAFVVIILLVNPKAVTPFNYSSATESSESLQPSLDKYESIHINESITGFHKTKSSFTHADYEEQQNYYNLVTENARHKSLQKNRNGSYSKSQSNEQPAQPIYY
;
A
#
# COMPACT_ATOMS: atom_id res chain seq x y z
N MET A 1 27.92 -15.20 -11.44
CA MET A 1 26.90 -14.39 -10.73
C MET A 1 25.75 -13.98 -11.64
N TYR A 2 25.98 -13.22 -12.72
CA TYR A 2 24.91 -12.74 -13.59
C TYR A 2 24.13 -13.86 -14.29
N VAL A 3 24.80 -14.92 -14.77
CA VAL A 3 24.14 -16.11 -15.37
C VAL A 3 23.21 -16.78 -14.36
N ALA A 4 23.68 -16.97 -13.11
CA ALA A 4 22.86 -17.57 -12.06
C ALA A 4 21.62 -16.72 -11.74
N ASN A 5 21.76 -15.39 -11.70
CA ASN A 5 20.61 -14.51 -11.48
C ASN A 5 19.64 -14.51 -12.67
N LEU A 6 20.15 -14.58 -13.90
CA LEU A 6 19.33 -14.71 -15.10
C LEU A 6 18.45 -15.96 -15.03
N ILE A 7 19.05 -17.12 -14.73
CA ILE A 7 18.34 -18.39 -14.57
C ILE A 7 17.33 -18.29 -13.43
N TRP A 8 17.73 -17.73 -12.29
CA TRP A 8 16.87 -17.59 -11.13
C TRP A 8 15.65 -16.71 -11.40
N SER A 9 15.83 -15.53 -12.02
CA SER A 9 14.73 -14.67 -12.45
C SER A 9 13.79 -15.36 -13.44
N ALA A 10 14.33 -16.15 -14.38
CA ALA A 10 13.52 -16.93 -15.31
C ALA A 10 12.64 -17.98 -14.61
N ILE A 11 13.22 -18.71 -13.65
CA ILE A 11 12.49 -19.71 -12.85
C ILE A 11 11.37 -19.05 -12.06
N LEU A 12 11.58 -17.86 -11.49
CA LEU A 12 10.55 -17.16 -10.69
C LEU A 12 9.40 -16.59 -11.51
N LEU A 13 9.64 -16.25 -12.78
CA LEU A 13 8.60 -15.72 -13.67
C LEU A 13 7.47 -16.72 -13.90
N ILE A 14 7.78 -18.02 -13.98
CA ILE A 14 6.79 -19.09 -14.26
C ILE A 14 5.72 -19.17 -13.14
N PRO A 15 6.06 -19.45 -11.87
CA PRO A 15 5.07 -19.52 -10.80
C PRO A 15 4.44 -18.15 -10.52
N GLY A 16 5.20 -17.05 -10.58
CA GLY A 16 4.67 -15.70 -10.38
C GLY A 16 3.54 -15.37 -11.37
N THR A 17 3.80 -15.60 -12.66
CA THR A 17 2.82 -15.38 -13.74
C THR A 17 1.64 -16.32 -13.61
N SER A 18 1.86 -17.59 -13.27
CA SER A 18 0.78 -18.57 -13.08
C SER A 18 -0.18 -18.15 -11.97
N ILE A 19 0.34 -17.71 -10.81
CA ILE A 19 -0.48 -17.20 -9.70
C ILE A 19 -1.22 -15.93 -10.13
N PHE A 20 -0.54 -15.03 -10.83
CA PHE A 20 -1.15 -13.78 -11.30
C PHE A 20 -2.32 -14.05 -12.25
N ILE A 21 -2.12 -14.87 -13.29
CA ILE A 21 -3.19 -15.26 -14.23
C ILE A 21 -4.36 -15.90 -13.49
N TYR A 22 -4.09 -16.82 -12.57
CA TYR A 22 -5.14 -17.45 -11.75
C TYR A 22 -5.96 -16.42 -10.97
N ARG A 23 -5.33 -15.43 -10.35
CA ARG A 23 -6.03 -14.43 -9.52
C ARG A 23 -6.81 -13.41 -10.35
N ILE A 24 -6.25 -12.95 -11.47
CA ILE A 24 -6.90 -11.94 -12.31
C ILE A 24 -8.02 -12.55 -13.16
N PHE A 25 -7.76 -13.65 -13.87
CA PHE A 25 -8.72 -14.19 -14.82
C PHE A 25 -9.74 -15.14 -14.17
N TYR A 26 -9.29 -16.04 -13.29
CA TYR A 26 -10.20 -17.03 -12.69
C TYR A 26 -10.92 -16.47 -11.46
N LYS A 27 -10.20 -15.79 -10.56
CA LYS A 27 -10.83 -15.16 -9.38
C LYS A 27 -11.40 -13.77 -9.64
N LYS A 28 -11.21 -13.20 -10.85
CA LYS A 28 -11.69 -11.86 -11.24
C LYS A 28 -11.29 -10.76 -10.26
N GLN A 29 -10.11 -10.88 -9.65
CA GLN A 29 -9.62 -9.89 -8.67
C GLN A 29 -9.03 -8.70 -9.43
N PRO A 30 -9.50 -7.45 -9.22
CA PRO A 30 -8.89 -6.30 -9.84
C PRO A 30 -7.52 -5.99 -9.21
N ILE A 31 -6.61 -5.42 -9.99
CA ILE A 31 -5.27 -5.04 -9.53
C ILE A 31 -5.32 -3.71 -8.77
N PHE A 32 -6.18 -2.81 -9.24
CA PHE A 32 -6.40 -1.49 -8.65
C PHE A 32 -7.89 -1.31 -8.39
N ASP A 33 -8.21 -0.80 -7.21
CA ASP A 33 -9.57 -0.35 -6.89
C ASP A 33 -9.74 1.11 -7.33
N ARG A 34 -10.85 1.39 -8.03
CA ARG A 34 -11.26 2.75 -8.39
C ARG A 34 -12.08 3.32 -7.25
N VAL A 35 -11.66 4.46 -6.72
CA VAL A 35 -12.40 5.16 -5.67
C VAL A 35 -13.13 6.34 -6.31
N PRO A 36 -14.47 6.43 -6.22
CA PRO A 36 -15.26 7.41 -6.98
C PRO A 36 -14.91 8.88 -6.68
N PHE A 37 -14.37 9.17 -5.49
CA PHE A 37 -14.17 10.55 -5.00
C PHE A 37 -12.70 10.94 -4.81
N THR A 38 -11.75 10.02 -5.06
CA THR A 38 -10.32 10.35 -5.08
C THR A 38 -9.77 9.96 -6.43
N TYR A 39 -9.16 10.90 -7.15
CA TYR A 39 -8.51 10.65 -8.45
C TYR A 39 -7.30 9.70 -8.39
N PHE A 40 -7.04 9.08 -7.23
CA PHE A 40 -5.94 8.14 -7.00
C PHE A 40 -6.40 6.70 -7.26
N MET A 41 -5.58 5.95 -8.02
CA MET A 41 -5.75 4.51 -8.18
C MET A 41 -5.14 3.79 -6.97
N ARG A 42 -5.95 2.98 -6.28
CA ARG A 42 -5.49 2.29 -5.08
C ARG A 42 -5.08 0.85 -5.38
N PRO A 43 -3.82 0.46 -5.13
CA PRO A 43 -3.36 -0.89 -5.42
C PRO A 43 -3.96 -1.90 -4.43
N ARG A 44 -4.43 -3.04 -4.95
CA ARG A 44 -4.70 -4.21 -4.11
C ARG A 44 -3.39 -4.86 -3.73
N PRO A 45 -3.06 -4.99 -2.43
CA PRO A 45 -1.69 -5.26 -1.98
C PRO A 45 -1.00 -6.41 -2.70
N ILE A 46 -1.68 -7.56 -2.83
CA ILE A 46 -1.04 -8.79 -3.33
C ILE A 46 -1.02 -8.80 -4.86
N GLU A 47 -2.10 -8.37 -5.51
CA GLU A 47 -2.28 -8.34 -6.96
C GLU A 47 -1.31 -7.35 -7.60
N SER A 48 -1.19 -6.14 -7.05
CA SER A 48 -0.23 -5.14 -7.52
C SER A 48 1.21 -5.56 -7.24
N MET A 49 1.49 -6.13 -6.08
CA MET A 49 2.84 -6.62 -5.74
C MET A 49 3.27 -7.74 -6.68
N LEU A 50 2.36 -8.65 -7.05
CA LEU A 50 2.63 -9.69 -8.04
C LEU A 50 2.91 -9.11 -9.42
N LEU A 51 2.09 -8.16 -9.90
CA LEU A 51 2.30 -7.53 -11.20
C LEU A 51 3.69 -6.90 -11.29
N PHE A 52 4.02 -6.01 -10.36
CA PHE A 52 5.29 -5.31 -10.36
C PHE A 52 6.46 -6.26 -10.02
N GLY A 53 6.24 -7.31 -9.22
CA GLY A 53 7.23 -8.35 -8.97
C GLY A 53 7.57 -9.18 -10.22
N ILE A 54 6.57 -9.49 -11.06
CA ILE A 54 6.79 -10.14 -12.37
C ILE A 54 7.58 -9.20 -13.28
N LEU A 55 7.18 -7.94 -13.38
CA LEU A 55 7.89 -6.94 -14.18
C LEU A 55 9.34 -6.75 -13.70
N PHE A 56 9.56 -6.74 -12.38
CA PHE A 56 10.89 -6.70 -11.78
C PHE A 56 11.76 -7.86 -12.27
N ASN A 57 11.28 -9.11 -12.16
CA ASN A 57 12.05 -10.27 -12.58
C ASN A 57 12.27 -10.31 -14.10
N LEU A 58 11.30 -9.86 -14.89
CA LEU A 58 11.43 -9.75 -16.35
C LEU A 58 12.52 -8.74 -16.74
N LEU A 59 12.46 -7.53 -16.18
CA LEU A 59 13.46 -6.50 -16.43
C LEU A 59 14.83 -6.92 -15.89
N ARG A 60 14.88 -7.65 -14.77
CA ARG A 60 16.13 -8.20 -14.23
C ARG A 60 16.74 -9.21 -15.19
N LEU A 61 15.93 -10.12 -15.74
CA LEU A 61 16.35 -11.09 -16.75
C LEU A 61 16.94 -10.40 -17.98
N ILE A 62 16.24 -9.41 -18.54
CA ILE A 62 16.71 -8.64 -19.71
C ILE A 62 18.03 -7.93 -19.37
N ASN A 63 18.12 -7.29 -18.20
CA ASN A 63 19.32 -6.58 -17.79
C ASN A 63 20.52 -7.53 -17.62
N MET A 64 20.33 -8.72 -17.04
CA MET A 64 21.39 -9.73 -16.96
C MET A 64 21.82 -10.22 -18.34
N ALA A 65 20.87 -10.43 -19.27
CA ALA A 65 21.17 -10.85 -20.63
C ALA A 65 22.02 -9.81 -21.37
N ILE A 66 21.68 -8.52 -21.24
CA ILE A 66 22.46 -7.41 -21.81
C ILE A 66 23.88 -7.38 -21.23
N LEU A 67 24.04 -7.54 -19.92
CA LEU A 67 25.36 -7.55 -19.27
C LEU A 67 26.23 -8.75 -19.66
N ILE A 68 25.62 -9.92 -19.92
CA ILE A 68 26.35 -11.13 -20.32
C ILE A 68 26.77 -11.07 -21.80
N THR A 69 25.87 -10.61 -22.66
CA THR A 69 26.09 -10.57 -24.12
C THR A 69 26.83 -9.33 -24.58
N ASP A 70 26.97 -8.32 -23.73
CA ASP A 70 27.59 -7.02 -24.01
C ASP A 70 27.00 -6.27 -25.22
N VAL A 71 25.77 -6.62 -25.62
CA VAL A 71 25.16 -6.23 -26.92
C VAL A 71 24.87 -4.74 -27.07
N VAL A 72 24.73 -3.99 -25.97
CA VAL A 72 24.45 -2.54 -26.02
C VAL A 72 25.62 -1.74 -25.43
N PRO A 73 26.61 -1.28 -26.19
CA PRO A 73 27.82 -0.65 -25.63
C PRO A 73 27.60 0.75 -25.03
N ASN A 74 26.42 1.36 -25.22
CA ASN A 74 26.11 2.70 -24.70
C ASN A 74 25.99 2.70 -23.16
N PRO A 75 26.90 3.35 -22.42
CA PRO A 75 26.90 3.35 -20.96
C PRO A 75 25.76 4.18 -20.36
N ILE A 76 25.25 5.19 -21.06
CA ILE A 76 24.10 5.98 -20.62
C ILE A 76 22.85 5.11 -20.59
N PHE A 77 22.59 4.37 -21.67
CA PHE A 77 21.49 3.42 -21.74
C PHE A 77 21.64 2.33 -20.67
N ARG A 78 22.84 1.78 -20.50
CA ARG A 78 23.11 0.78 -19.45
C ARG A 78 22.83 1.33 -18.05
N GLY A 79 23.26 2.55 -17.75
CA GLY A 79 23.01 3.19 -16.46
C GLY A 79 21.51 3.36 -16.18
N PHE A 80 20.75 3.84 -17.16
CA PHE A 80 19.29 3.97 -17.04
C PHE A 80 18.61 2.60 -16.87
N PHE A 81 18.89 1.66 -17.76
CA PHE A 81 18.24 0.35 -17.77
C PHE A 81 18.63 -0.50 -16.56
N TYR A 82 19.79 -0.27 -15.97
CA TYR A 82 20.22 -0.91 -14.74
C TYR A 82 19.39 -0.51 -13.52
N GLU A 83 18.94 0.74 -13.45
CA GLU A 83 18.12 1.26 -12.34
C GLU A 83 16.65 0.87 -12.46
N LEU A 84 16.16 0.67 -13.69
CA LEU A 84 14.74 0.42 -13.97
C LEU A 84 14.16 -0.83 -13.25
N PRO A 85 14.82 -2.01 -13.24
CA PRO A 85 14.35 -3.14 -12.44
C PRO A 85 14.18 -2.75 -10.97
N TRP A 86 15.16 -2.08 -10.37
CA TRP A 86 15.11 -1.73 -8.95
C TRP A 86 13.95 -0.78 -8.62
N GLN A 87 13.66 0.18 -9.50
CA GLN A 87 12.52 1.09 -9.35
C GLN A 87 11.20 0.32 -9.36
N ILE A 88 11.06 -0.64 -10.28
CA ILE A 88 9.88 -1.51 -10.38
C ILE A 88 9.79 -2.47 -9.17
N GLY A 89 10.91 -2.98 -8.67
CA GLY A 89 10.97 -3.79 -7.45
C GLY A 89 10.52 -3.01 -6.22
N LEU A 90 11.01 -1.77 -6.04
CA LEU A 90 10.55 -0.87 -4.98
C LEU A 90 9.06 -0.57 -5.12
N CYS A 91 8.57 -0.35 -6.35
CA CYS A 91 7.15 -0.16 -6.65
C CYS A 91 6.31 -1.37 -6.19
N ALA A 92 6.78 -2.60 -6.41
CA ALA A 92 6.08 -3.81 -5.97
C ALA A 92 5.89 -3.84 -4.45
N LEU A 93 6.96 -3.57 -3.70
CA LEU A 93 6.93 -3.52 -2.24
C LEU A 93 6.07 -2.35 -1.74
N ALA A 94 6.23 -1.17 -2.35
CA ALA A 94 5.46 0.03 -2.01
C ALA A 94 3.96 -0.16 -2.23
N CYS A 95 3.53 -0.79 -3.33
CA CYS A 95 2.13 -1.05 -3.60
C CYS A 95 1.49 -1.99 -2.56
N TYR A 96 2.24 -2.99 -2.09
CA TYR A 96 1.77 -3.87 -1.00
C TYR A 96 1.51 -3.06 0.28
N VAL A 97 2.49 -2.25 0.68
CA VAL A 97 2.40 -1.45 1.91
C VAL A 97 1.33 -0.36 1.77
N PHE A 98 1.20 0.23 0.59
CA PHE A 98 0.18 1.23 0.28
C PHE A 98 -1.24 0.69 0.52
N GLY A 99 -1.55 -0.51 0.01
CA GLY A 99 -2.85 -1.12 0.25
C GLY A 99 -3.07 -1.52 1.73
N ILE A 100 -2.02 -1.92 2.45
CA ILE A 100 -2.08 -2.15 3.90
C ILE A 100 -2.37 -0.85 4.65
N ALA A 101 -1.66 0.22 4.33
CA ALA A 101 -1.81 1.53 4.97
C ALA A 101 -3.25 2.05 4.84
N HIS A 102 -3.89 1.84 3.68
CA HIS A 102 -5.32 2.14 3.51
C HIS A 102 -6.23 1.29 4.39
N THR A 103 -5.97 -0.01 4.46
CA THR A 103 -6.75 -0.93 5.29
C THR A 103 -6.70 -0.50 6.76
N VAL A 104 -5.51 -0.14 7.24
CA VAL A 104 -5.29 0.37 8.60
C VAL A 104 -5.95 1.74 8.80
N SER A 105 -5.77 2.68 7.89
CA SER A 105 -6.37 4.04 7.96
C SER A 105 -7.90 3.97 8.03
N ARG A 106 -8.54 3.10 7.23
CA ARG A 106 -10.00 2.94 7.24
C ARG A 106 -10.50 2.26 8.51
N SER A 107 -9.81 1.23 8.97
CA SER A 107 -10.17 0.49 10.20
C SER A 107 -9.99 1.35 11.45
N ASN A 108 -9.01 2.25 11.47
CA ASN A 108 -8.80 3.12 12.62
C ASN A 108 -9.95 4.10 12.88
N ARG A 109 -10.68 4.52 11.83
CA ARG A 109 -11.90 5.33 12.01
C ARG A 109 -12.94 4.61 12.88
N ILE A 110 -12.93 3.28 12.85
CA ILE A 110 -13.84 2.40 13.59
C ILE A 110 -13.30 2.12 15.00
N ILE A 111 -11.98 1.91 15.16
CA ILE A 111 -11.37 1.48 16.43
C ILE A 111 -10.83 2.67 17.28
N LYS A 112 -10.82 3.91 16.77
CA LYS A 112 -10.37 5.14 17.46
C LYS A 112 -8.99 5.05 18.12
N ILE A 113 -8.04 4.32 17.53
CA ILE A 113 -6.67 4.18 18.05
C ILE A 113 -5.85 5.40 17.61
N GLY A 114 -6.10 6.58 18.17
CA GLY A 114 -5.27 7.77 17.95
C GLY A 114 -5.32 8.40 16.54
N ASN A 115 -4.57 9.50 16.38
CA ASN A 115 -4.49 10.33 15.17
C ASN A 115 -3.72 9.62 14.04
N PHE A 116 -4.34 8.66 13.37
CA PHE A 116 -3.77 8.07 12.15
C PHE A 116 -3.81 9.05 10.96
N PHE A 117 -2.95 8.81 9.97
CA PHE A 117 -2.98 9.50 8.69
C PHE A 117 -4.36 9.36 8.02
N SER A 118 -4.92 10.50 7.61
CA SER A 118 -6.06 10.54 6.68
C SER A 118 -5.72 9.75 5.41
N SER A 119 -6.69 9.05 4.84
CA SER A 119 -6.49 8.25 3.62
C SER A 119 -5.89 9.06 2.47
N LEU A 120 -6.20 10.36 2.37
CA LEU A 120 -5.61 11.26 1.38
C LEU A 120 -4.11 11.51 1.61
N LYS A 121 -3.66 11.58 2.87
CA LYS A 121 -2.22 11.70 3.18
C LYS A 121 -1.48 10.43 2.80
N VAL A 122 -2.09 9.27 3.01
CA VAL A 122 -1.54 7.97 2.57
C VAL A 122 -1.43 7.96 1.04
N ASP A 123 -2.48 8.35 0.32
CA ASP A 123 -2.49 8.43 -1.15
C ASP A 123 -1.32 9.28 -1.67
N ILE A 124 -1.13 10.50 -1.14
CA ILE A 124 -0.05 11.41 -1.57
C ILE A 124 1.33 10.83 -1.26
N VAL A 125 1.55 10.36 -0.03
CA VAL A 125 2.88 9.88 0.40
C VAL A 125 3.32 8.68 -0.43
N TYR A 126 2.47 7.67 -0.63
CA TYR A 126 2.86 6.48 -1.40
C TYR A 126 2.96 6.76 -2.89
N THR A 127 2.14 7.66 -3.44
CA THR A 127 2.28 8.09 -4.84
C THR A 127 3.64 8.78 -5.05
N CYS A 128 4.06 9.65 -4.14
CA CYS A 128 5.38 10.28 -4.19
C CYS A 128 6.50 9.25 -4.01
N LEU A 129 6.37 8.34 -3.04
CA LEU A 129 7.38 7.31 -2.76
C LEU A 129 7.57 6.34 -3.94
N ILE A 130 6.51 6.06 -4.69
CA ILE A 130 6.57 5.25 -5.92
C ILE A 130 7.17 6.05 -7.08
N SER A 131 6.76 7.31 -7.26
CA SER A 131 7.08 8.08 -8.47
C SER A 131 8.45 8.76 -8.41
N PHE A 132 8.86 9.28 -7.26
CA PHE A 132 10.11 10.03 -7.13
C PHE A 132 11.37 9.24 -7.51
N PRO A 133 11.53 7.96 -7.13
CA PRO A 133 12.68 7.17 -7.55
C PRO A 133 12.83 7.06 -9.07
N PHE A 134 11.74 7.05 -9.84
CA PHE A 134 11.81 7.05 -11.31
C PHE A 134 12.36 8.36 -11.88
N VAL A 135 12.26 9.47 -11.16
CA VAL A 135 12.78 10.75 -11.61
C VAL A 135 14.19 10.94 -11.06
N THR A 136 14.35 10.94 -9.75
CA THR A 136 15.60 11.30 -9.08
C THR A 136 16.72 10.30 -9.38
N ASN A 137 16.45 8.99 -9.28
CA ASN A 137 17.49 7.98 -9.50
C ASN A 137 17.90 7.88 -10.98
N ASN A 138 16.96 8.04 -11.92
CA ASN A 138 17.29 8.04 -13.35
C ASN A 138 18.11 9.29 -13.72
N ILE A 139 17.78 10.47 -13.19
CA ILE A 139 18.59 11.68 -13.39
C ILE A 139 20.01 11.45 -12.88
N CYS A 140 20.18 10.95 -11.65
CA CYS A 140 21.51 10.71 -11.09
C CYS A 140 22.28 9.63 -11.84
N SER A 141 21.63 8.55 -12.27
CA SER A 141 22.26 7.46 -13.01
C SER A 141 22.72 7.88 -14.40
N VAL A 142 21.86 8.58 -15.15
CA VAL A 142 22.19 9.13 -16.48
C VAL A 142 23.29 10.17 -16.36
N ALA A 143 23.19 11.09 -15.41
CA ALA A 143 24.23 12.10 -15.17
C ALA A 143 25.58 11.43 -14.84
N ALA A 144 25.58 10.42 -13.96
CA ALA A 144 26.79 9.65 -13.65
C ALA A 144 27.39 9.02 -14.92
N ALA A 145 26.58 8.39 -15.77
CA ALA A 145 27.06 7.78 -17.01
C ALA A 145 27.66 8.81 -17.99
N ILE A 146 27.03 9.97 -18.17
CA ILE A 146 27.53 11.05 -19.03
C ILE A 146 28.89 11.57 -18.52
N TYR A 147 29.02 11.81 -17.21
CA TYR A 147 30.28 12.29 -16.65
C TYR A 147 31.38 11.22 -16.69
N ALA A 148 31.02 9.94 -16.66
CA ALA A 148 31.96 8.85 -16.85
C ALA A 148 32.52 8.83 -18.28
N GLU A 149 31.68 9.01 -19.31
CA GLU A 149 32.13 9.12 -20.70
C GLU A 149 33.04 10.33 -20.93
N LYS A 150 32.72 11.46 -20.32
CA LYS A 150 33.54 12.69 -20.39
C LYS A 150 34.84 12.62 -19.60
N LYS A 151 35.13 11.49 -18.92
CA LYS A 151 36.29 11.31 -18.03
C LYS A 151 36.34 12.30 -16.86
N GLU A 152 35.20 12.89 -16.49
CA GLU A 152 35.06 13.80 -15.34
C GLU A 152 34.77 12.99 -14.05
N PHE A 153 35.79 12.26 -13.59
CA PHE A 153 35.63 11.27 -12.51
C PHE A 153 35.10 11.83 -11.18
N LEU A 154 35.40 13.09 -10.85
CA LEU A 154 34.92 13.72 -9.63
C LEU A 154 33.40 13.89 -9.63
N LYS A 155 32.82 14.38 -10.74
CA LYS A 155 31.36 14.54 -10.88
C LYS A 155 30.66 13.19 -10.95
N PHE A 156 31.22 12.25 -11.72
CA PHE A 156 30.74 10.86 -11.75
C PHE A 156 30.61 10.27 -10.34
N ARG A 157 31.64 10.45 -9.49
CA ARG A 157 31.62 9.95 -8.12
C ARG A 157 30.52 10.59 -7.29
N ILE A 158 30.35 11.92 -7.37
CA ILE A 158 29.32 12.65 -6.63
C ILE A 158 27.92 12.15 -7.02
N PHE A 159 27.59 12.11 -8.31
CA PHE A 159 26.27 11.65 -8.76
C PHE A 159 25.99 10.20 -8.38
N THR A 160 27.01 9.35 -8.43
CA THR A 160 26.88 7.94 -8.04
C THR A 160 26.67 7.77 -6.53
N SER A 161 27.36 8.56 -5.70
CA SER A 161 27.12 8.55 -4.24
C SER A 161 25.73 9.09 -3.89
N ILE A 162 25.30 10.19 -4.53
CA ILE A 162 23.95 10.73 -4.35
C ILE A 162 22.89 9.68 -4.69
N LEU A 163 23.04 8.97 -5.82
CA LEU A 163 22.14 7.89 -6.22
C LEU A 163 22.00 6.82 -5.12
N TYR A 164 23.10 6.40 -4.49
CA TYR A 164 23.03 5.38 -3.44
C TYR A 164 22.47 5.90 -2.12
N TYR A 165 22.70 7.16 -1.77
CA TYR A 165 22.04 7.78 -0.62
C TYR A 165 20.53 7.94 -0.85
N LEU A 166 20.10 8.31 -2.06
CA LEU A 166 18.68 8.34 -2.43
C LEU A 166 18.04 6.95 -2.26
N TRP A 167 18.68 5.90 -2.78
CA TRP A 167 18.23 4.53 -2.58
C TRP A 167 18.12 4.16 -1.10
N THR A 168 19.11 4.52 -0.29
CA THR A 168 19.10 4.29 1.15
C THR A 168 17.90 4.98 1.80
N ILE A 169 17.64 6.24 1.48
CA ILE A 169 16.52 7.01 2.02
C ILE A 169 15.18 6.38 1.63
N TYR A 170 14.97 6.09 0.34
CA TYR A 170 13.73 5.48 -0.13
C TYR A 170 13.45 4.13 0.53
N CYS A 171 14.47 3.29 0.68
CA CYS A 171 14.32 1.98 1.32
C CYS A 171 14.05 2.10 2.82
N LEU A 172 14.73 3.00 3.55
CA LEU A 172 14.50 3.20 4.98
C LEU A 172 13.12 3.79 5.26
N VAL A 173 12.68 4.79 4.47
CA VAL A 173 11.33 5.36 4.59
C VAL A 173 10.27 4.29 4.35
N LEU A 174 10.45 3.45 3.33
CA LEU A 174 9.51 2.37 3.04
C LEU A 174 9.57 1.28 4.13
N ALA A 175 10.74 0.93 4.65
CA ALA A 175 10.89 -0.05 5.72
C ALA A 175 10.22 0.42 7.02
N ALA A 176 10.46 1.67 7.43
CA ALA A 176 9.82 2.28 8.60
C ALA A 176 8.30 2.34 8.44
N SER A 177 7.82 2.71 7.25
CA SER A 177 6.38 2.72 6.94
C SER A 177 5.78 1.31 6.96
N THR A 178 6.51 0.32 6.42
CA THR A 178 6.11 -1.10 6.44
C THR A 178 5.99 -1.62 7.87
N LEU A 179 6.95 -1.29 8.73
CA LEU A 179 6.90 -1.67 10.14
C LEU A 179 5.70 -1.02 10.84
N TYR A 180 5.52 0.28 10.66
CA TYR A 180 4.43 1.03 11.29
C TYR A 180 3.04 0.50 10.88
N PHE A 181 2.74 0.47 9.57
CA PHE A 181 1.43 0.01 9.08
C PHE A 181 1.27 -1.51 9.19
N GLY A 182 2.36 -2.28 9.05
CA GLY A 182 2.36 -3.71 9.24
C GLY A 182 1.96 -4.11 10.67
N LEU A 183 2.55 -3.47 11.68
CA LEU A 183 2.17 -3.69 13.08
C LEU A 183 0.71 -3.30 13.35
N GLY A 184 0.25 -2.19 12.79
CA GLY A 184 -1.16 -1.76 12.88
C GLY A 184 -2.12 -2.80 12.28
N LEU A 185 -1.81 -3.34 11.11
CA LEU A 185 -2.62 -4.40 10.49
C LEU A 185 -2.65 -5.67 11.34
N LEU A 186 -1.51 -6.08 11.89
CA LEU A 186 -1.44 -7.27 12.74
C LEU A 186 -2.24 -7.09 14.03
N TYR A 187 -2.27 -5.88 14.60
CA TYR A 187 -3.09 -5.56 15.75
C TYR A 187 -4.58 -5.68 15.42
N ILE A 188 -5.03 -5.03 14.32
CA ILE A 188 -6.43 -5.09 13.87
C ILE A 188 -6.87 -6.53 13.62
N LEU A 189 -6.02 -7.33 12.97
CA LEU A 189 -6.34 -8.71 12.64
C LEU A 189 -6.42 -9.61 13.88
N LYS A 190 -5.56 -9.37 14.90
CA LYS A 190 -5.68 -10.04 16.21
C LYS A 190 -6.97 -9.67 16.94
N PHE A 191 -7.36 -8.39 16.89
CA PHE A 191 -8.59 -7.91 17.50
C PHE A 191 -9.82 -8.60 16.90
N HIS A 192 -9.91 -8.67 15.57
CA HIS A 192 -11.00 -9.38 14.89
C HIS A 192 -11.00 -10.88 15.19
N LEU A 193 -9.84 -11.53 15.24
CA LEU A 193 -9.75 -12.94 15.60
C LEU A 193 -10.29 -13.21 17.00
N LYS A 194 -10.05 -12.30 17.97
CA LYS A 194 -10.59 -12.38 19.33
C LYS A 194 -12.12 -12.20 19.34
N ASN A 195 -12.64 -11.26 18.57
CA ASN A 195 -14.10 -11.06 18.46
C ASN A 195 -14.83 -12.20 17.73
N GLN A 196 -14.14 -12.95 16.87
CA GLN A 196 -14.71 -14.10 16.16
C GLN A 196 -14.48 -15.43 16.90
N ALA A 197 -13.97 -15.40 18.14
CA ALA A 197 -13.63 -16.60 18.91
C ALA A 197 -14.83 -17.51 19.26
N GLY A 198 -16.07 -17.07 19.01
CA GLY A 198 -17.28 -17.89 19.12
C GLY A 198 -17.74 -18.60 17.84
N GLN A 199 -17.03 -18.42 16.70
CA GLN A 199 -17.38 -19.07 15.42
C GLN A 199 -16.69 -20.44 15.25
N HIS A 200 -17.15 -21.23 14.27
CA HIS A 200 -16.60 -22.55 13.94
C HIS A 200 -15.05 -22.54 13.82
N GLU A 201 -14.41 -23.56 14.39
CA GLU A 201 -12.95 -23.75 14.44
C GLU A 201 -12.27 -23.66 13.05
N SER A 202 -12.96 -24.11 12.01
CA SER A 202 -12.47 -24.08 10.62
C SER A 202 -12.33 -22.65 10.06
N VAL A 203 -13.12 -21.68 10.54
CA VAL A 203 -13.02 -20.26 10.18
C VAL A 203 -11.83 -19.62 10.89
N ILE A 204 -11.68 -19.91 12.18
CA ILE A 204 -10.56 -19.43 13.01
C ILE A 204 -9.21 -19.90 12.43
N ALA A 205 -9.11 -21.17 12.02
CA ALA A 205 -7.91 -21.72 11.39
C ALA A 205 -7.55 -21.00 10.06
N LYS A 206 -8.55 -20.74 9.21
CA LYS A 206 -8.36 -19.99 7.94
C LYS A 206 -7.85 -18.57 8.20
N VAL A 207 -8.43 -17.86 9.17
CA VAL A 207 -8.00 -16.50 9.52
C VAL A 207 -6.57 -16.53 10.05
N LYS A 208 -6.24 -17.42 10.99
CA LYS A 208 -4.87 -17.59 11.53
C LYS A 208 -3.84 -17.82 10.43
N HIS A 209 -4.14 -18.68 9.45
CA HIS A 209 -3.25 -18.89 8.30
C HIS A 209 -3.08 -17.65 7.43
N ALA A 210 -4.16 -16.88 7.18
CA ALA A 210 -4.06 -15.63 6.46
C ALA A 210 -3.21 -14.59 7.23
N MET A 211 -3.34 -14.51 8.56
CA MET A 211 -2.47 -13.65 9.37
C MET A 211 -1.00 -14.04 9.24
N PHE A 212 -0.71 -15.35 9.32
CA PHE A 212 0.65 -15.87 9.21
C PHE A 212 1.26 -15.47 7.86
N LYS A 213 0.50 -15.61 6.78
CA LYS A 213 0.92 -15.21 5.43
C LYS A 213 1.28 -13.73 5.34
N VAL A 214 0.41 -12.85 5.86
CA VAL A 214 0.67 -11.40 5.90
C VAL A 214 1.93 -11.08 6.70
N LYS A 215 2.15 -11.73 7.86
CA LYS A 215 3.37 -11.57 8.66
C LYS A 215 4.62 -11.94 7.88
N MET A 216 4.61 -13.10 7.22
CA MET A 216 5.78 -13.58 6.47
C MET A 216 6.13 -12.64 5.31
N ILE A 217 5.13 -12.10 4.60
CA ILE A 217 5.36 -11.09 3.55
C ILE A 217 5.95 -9.81 4.17
N LEU A 218 5.37 -9.30 5.27
CA LEU A 218 5.88 -8.09 5.95
C LEU A 218 7.34 -8.26 6.40
N TYR A 219 7.70 -9.40 7.00
CA TYR A 219 9.08 -9.67 7.39
C TYR A 219 10.02 -9.74 6.19
N THR A 220 9.59 -10.38 5.10
CA THR A 220 10.38 -10.46 3.86
C THR A 220 10.66 -9.07 3.29
N ILE A 221 9.65 -8.19 3.25
CA ILE A 221 9.79 -6.81 2.76
C ILE A 221 10.77 -6.02 3.65
N ILE A 222 10.61 -6.06 4.96
CA ILE A 222 11.47 -5.31 5.90
C ILE A 222 12.93 -5.77 5.78
N ILE A 223 13.17 -7.08 5.78
CA ILE A 223 14.53 -7.64 5.67
C ILE A 223 15.18 -7.20 4.37
N CYS A 224 14.49 -7.37 3.23
CA CYS A 224 15.00 -6.96 1.92
C CYS A 224 15.33 -5.45 1.89
N LEU A 225 14.43 -4.58 2.34
CA LEU A 225 14.65 -3.13 2.32
C LEU A 225 15.81 -2.70 3.23
N VAL A 226 15.94 -3.29 4.42
CA VAL A 226 17.03 -2.97 5.35
C VAL A 226 18.36 -3.46 4.81
N VAL A 227 18.43 -4.70 4.30
CA VAL A 227 19.65 -5.23 3.66
C VAL A 227 20.06 -4.35 2.49
N PHE A 228 19.12 -4.01 1.60
CA PHE A 228 19.40 -3.15 0.46
C PHE A 228 19.88 -1.75 0.90
N ALA A 229 19.22 -1.14 1.90
CA ALA A 229 19.60 0.17 2.43
C ALA A 229 21.02 0.16 3.04
N VAL A 230 21.34 -0.84 3.85
CA VAL A 230 22.68 -0.98 4.46
C VAL A 230 23.74 -1.13 3.38
N ILE A 231 23.52 -2.01 2.40
CA ILE A 231 24.48 -2.24 1.32
C ILE A 231 24.70 -0.98 0.47
N LYS A 232 23.62 -0.25 0.14
CA LYS A 232 23.72 1.01 -0.61
C LYS A 232 24.42 2.11 0.19
N CYS A 233 24.14 2.23 1.49
CA CYS A 233 24.81 3.17 2.37
C CYS A 233 26.32 2.87 2.47
N LEU A 234 26.68 1.61 2.74
CA LEU A 234 28.08 1.16 2.81
C LEU A 234 28.81 1.41 1.49
N TYR A 235 28.19 1.08 0.37
CA TYR A 235 28.80 1.29 -0.95
C TYR A 235 28.87 2.78 -1.33
N GLY A 236 27.95 3.62 -0.87
CA GLY A 236 28.00 5.08 -1.05
C GLY A 236 29.15 5.73 -0.30
N THR A 237 29.40 5.30 0.95
CA THR A 237 30.42 5.86 1.84
C THR A 237 31.81 5.29 1.59
N PHE A 238 31.95 3.97 1.46
CA PHE A 238 33.24 3.27 1.39
C PHE A 238 33.59 2.79 -0.03
N ARG A 239 32.99 3.37 -1.07
CA ARG A 239 33.16 2.94 -2.47
C ARG A 239 34.61 2.68 -2.86
N GLN A 240 35.51 3.60 -2.51
CA GLN A 240 36.92 3.54 -2.93
C GLN A 240 37.63 2.34 -2.32
N GLU A 241 37.42 2.09 -1.03
CA GLU A 241 38.02 0.95 -0.32
C GLU A 241 37.43 -0.38 -0.80
N ILE A 242 36.13 -0.41 -1.09
CA ILE A 242 35.45 -1.60 -1.63
C ILE A 242 35.97 -1.94 -3.03
N LEU A 243 36.21 -0.94 -3.88
CA LEU A 243 36.69 -1.18 -5.25
C LEU A 243 38.18 -1.59 -5.30
N LYS A 244 38.99 -1.21 -4.30
CA LYS A 244 40.39 -1.67 -4.19
C LYS A 244 40.47 -3.16 -3.85
N ASN A 245 39.56 -3.68 -3.04
CA ASN A 245 39.56 -5.08 -2.64
C ASN A 245 38.53 -5.89 -3.45
N LYS A 246 39.02 -6.76 -4.34
CA LYS A 246 38.20 -7.63 -5.20
C LYS A 246 37.18 -8.46 -4.42
N THR A 247 37.54 -8.95 -3.22
CA THR A 247 36.65 -9.76 -2.38
C THR A 247 35.46 -8.95 -1.89
N TYR A 248 35.69 -7.75 -1.36
CA TYR A 248 34.59 -6.88 -0.90
C TYR A 248 33.70 -6.42 -2.06
N SER A 249 34.30 -6.08 -3.20
CA SER A 249 33.56 -5.74 -4.41
C SER A 249 32.64 -6.89 -4.86
N LEU A 250 33.16 -8.12 -4.89
CA LEU A 250 32.40 -9.30 -5.30
C LEU A 250 31.28 -9.65 -4.31
N LEU A 251 31.54 -9.58 -3.01
CA LEU A 251 30.52 -9.84 -1.97
C LEU A 251 29.37 -8.83 -2.05
N MET A 252 29.69 -7.54 -2.15
CA MET A 252 28.68 -6.49 -2.33
C MET A 252 27.88 -6.70 -3.62
N ALA A 253 28.59 -7.05 -4.70
CA ALA A 253 27.97 -7.36 -5.99
C ALA A 253 27.06 -8.59 -5.91
N ALA A 254 27.39 -9.60 -5.09
CA ALA A 254 26.54 -10.77 -4.89
C ALA A 254 25.27 -10.43 -4.12
N ILE A 255 25.40 -9.79 -2.96
CA ILE A 255 24.27 -9.45 -2.09
C ILE A 255 23.27 -8.60 -2.85
N TRP A 256 23.71 -7.47 -3.41
CA TRP A 256 22.79 -6.56 -4.10
C TRP A 256 22.21 -7.18 -5.38
N THR A 257 22.87 -8.17 -6.00
CA THR A 257 22.37 -8.80 -7.24
C THR A 257 21.21 -9.74 -6.95
N PHE A 258 21.29 -10.49 -5.84
CA PHE A 258 20.32 -11.52 -5.49
C PHE A 258 19.23 -11.05 -4.53
N ASP A 259 19.47 -10.01 -3.72
CA ASP A 259 18.55 -9.55 -2.67
C ASP A 259 17.09 -9.44 -3.14
N GLY A 260 16.81 -8.63 -4.17
CA GLY A 260 15.44 -8.46 -4.69
C GLY A 260 14.84 -9.75 -5.27
N THR A 261 15.64 -10.59 -5.92
CA THR A 261 15.15 -11.86 -6.48
C THR A 261 14.89 -12.93 -5.43
N ILE A 262 15.68 -12.97 -4.36
CA ILE A 262 15.44 -13.84 -3.21
C ILE A 262 14.18 -13.39 -2.47
N ALA A 263 14.01 -12.09 -2.24
CA ALA A 263 12.79 -11.55 -1.65
C ALA A 263 11.55 -11.89 -2.50
N SER A 264 11.64 -11.72 -3.82
CA SER A 264 10.58 -12.13 -4.75
C SER A 264 10.29 -13.64 -4.68
N ALA A 265 11.31 -14.48 -4.53
CA ALA A 265 11.14 -15.93 -4.39
C ALA A 265 10.36 -16.26 -3.12
N PHE A 266 10.73 -15.68 -1.98
CA PHE A 266 10.00 -15.86 -0.72
C PHE A 266 8.55 -15.44 -0.84
N VAL A 267 8.26 -14.29 -1.46
CA VAL A 267 6.88 -13.83 -1.71
C VAL A 267 6.10 -14.86 -2.53
N VAL A 268 6.67 -15.37 -3.63
CA VAL A 268 6.01 -16.37 -4.48
C VAL A 268 5.77 -17.67 -3.71
N ILE A 269 6.76 -18.17 -2.96
CA ILE A 269 6.64 -19.37 -2.12
C ILE A 269 5.52 -19.19 -1.09
N ILE A 270 5.49 -18.06 -0.37
CA ILE A 270 4.44 -17.74 0.60
C ILE A 270 3.06 -17.68 -0.09
N LEU A 271 2.99 -17.27 -1.35
CA LEU A 271 1.74 -17.24 -2.10
C LEU A 271 1.27 -18.63 -2.53
N LEU A 272 2.20 -19.53 -2.85
CA LEU A 272 1.94 -20.93 -3.23
C LEU A 272 1.53 -21.80 -2.03
N VAL A 273 2.13 -21.57 -0.87
CA VAL A 273 1.76 -22.27 0.37
C VAL A 273 0.35 -21.83 0.77
N ASN A 274 -0.64 -22.67 0.45
CA ASN A 274 -2.09 -22.51 0.64
C ASN A 274 -2.83 -21.51 -0.30
N PRO A 275 -3.27 -21.95 -1.49
CA PRO A 275 -4.02 -21.12 -2.46
C PRO A 275 -5.47 -20.82 -2.05
N LYS A 276 -6.02 -21.56 -1.08
CA LYS A 276 -7.45 -21.52 -0.68
C LYS A 276 -7.80 -20.48 0.39
N ALA A 277 -6.82 -19.87 1.06
CA ALA A 277 -7.06 -18.96 2.19
C ALA A 277 -7.05 -17.45 1.83
N VAL A 278 -6.88 -17.11 0.55
CA VAL A 278 -6.92 -15.71 0.08
C VAL A 278 -8.20 -15.47 -0.71
N THR A 279 -9.33 -15.55 -0.01
CA THR A 279 -10.48 -14.70 -0.33
C THR A 279 -10.07 -13.27 0.03
N PRO A 280 -10.44 -12.27 -0.77
CA PRO A 280 -10.23 -10.89 -0.34
C PRO A 280 -10.92 -10.76 1.02
N PHE A 281 -10.21 -10.23 2.01
CA PHE A 281 -10.83 -9.66 3.20
C PHE A 281 -11.61 -8.42 2.72
N ASN A 282 -12.71 -8.67 2.01
CA ASN A 282 -13.79 -7.72 1.90
C ASN A 282 -14.32 -7.62 3.33
N TYR A 283 -14.07 -6.49 3.95
CA TYR A 283 -14.90 -5.98 5.03
C TYR A 283 -16.30 -5.76 4.46
N SER A 284 -17.03 -6.84 4.20
CA SER A 284 -18.49 -6.79 4.14
C SER A 284 -18.94 -6.68 5.59
N SER A 285 -19.66 -5.61 5.84
CA SER A 285 -20.38 -5.24 7.05
C SER A 285 -20.77 -6.47 7.85
N ALA A 286 -20.46 -6.44 9.15
CA ALA A 286 -21.10 -7.33 10.09
C ALA A 286 -22.61 -7.25 9.82
N THR A 287 -23.21 -8.38 9.47
CA THR A 287 -24.65 -8.55 9.58
C THR A 287 -24.96 -8.27 11.04
N GLU A 288 -25.44 -7.05 11.33
CA GLU A 288 -26.14 -6.79 12.58
C GLU A 288 -27.32 -7.75 12.57
N SER A 289 -27.20 -8.79 13.40
CA SER A 289 -28.35 -9.52 13.90
C SER A 289 -29.28 -8.50 14.54
N SER A 290 -30.29 -8.07 13.79
CA SER A 290 -31.40 -7.31 14.32
C SER A 290 -32.17 -8.23 15.27
N GLU A 291 -31.72 -8.30 16.52
CA GLU A 291 -32.61 -8.59 17.64
C GLU A 291 -33.65 -7.47 17.66
N SER A 292 -34.78 -7.72 17.02
CA SER A 292 -35.96 -6.88 17.15
C SER A 292 -36.48 -7.01 18.58
N LEU A 293 -36.12 -6.05 19.43
CA LEU A 293 -36.95 -5.67 20.57
C LEU A 293 -38.36 -5.39 20.03
N GLN A 294 -39.32 -6.25 20.36
CA GLN A 294 -40.73 -5.93 20.27
C GLN A 294 -41.05 -4.79 21.25
N PRO A 295 -41.81 -3.79 20.81
CA PRO A 295 -42.96 -3.39 21.58
C PRO A 295 -44.23 -3.59 20.75
N SER A 296 -45.19 -4.24 21.40
CA SER A 296 -46.57 -4.42 20.98
C SER A 296 -47.20 -3.13 20.44
N LEU A 297 -47.76 -3.20 19.24
CA LEU A 297 -48.92 -2.40 18.89
C LEU A 297 -49.80 -3.19 17.92
N ASP A 298 -50.94 -3.64 18.45
CA ASP A 298 -52.06 -4.20 17.72
C ASP A 298 -52.54 -3.27 16.60
N LYS A 299 -53.20 -3.89 15.61
CA LYS A 299 -54.26 -3.31 14.78
C LYS A 299 -53.79 -2.51 13.55
N TYR A 300 -53.67 -3.18 12.40
CA TYR A 300 -54.57 -2.95 11.25
C TYR A 300 -54.41 -4.04 10.18
N GLU A 301 -55.57 -4.36 9.60
CA GLU A 301 -55.94 -5.43 8.68
C GLU A 301 -55.16 -5.58 7.36
N SER A 302 -54.91 -6.85 7.03
CA SER A 302 -55.10 -7.55 5.75
C SER A 302 -55.36 -6.74 4.47
N ILE A 303 -54.47 -6.90 3.48
CA ILE A 303 -54.86 -7.08 2.07
C ILE A 303 -53.98 -8.16 1.44
N HIS A 304 -54.64 -9.27 1.05
CA HIS A 304 -54.15 -10.29 0.13
C HIS A 304 -54.02 -9.70 -1.28
N ILE A 305 -52.88 -9.88 -1.96
CA ILE A 305 -52.85 -10.13 -3.41
C ILE A 305 -51.78 -11.18 -3.69
N ASN A 306 -52.25 -12.29 -4.26
CA ASN A 306 -51.48 -13.40 -4.79
C ASN A 306 -51.44 -13.18 -6.30
N GLU A 307 -50.27 -12.99 -6.90
CA GLU A 307 -50.13 -13.09 -8.36
C GLU A 307 -48.76 -13.66 -8.72
N SER A 308 -48.81 -14.88 -9.24
CA SER A 308 -47.73 -15.56 -9.94
C SER A 308 -47.59 -15.00 -11.35
N ILE A 309 -46.45 -14.39 -11.67
CA ILE A 309 -46.01 -14.17 -13.06
C ILE A 309 -44.56 -14.62 -13.22
N THR A 310 -44.40 -15.64 -14.06
CA THR A 310 -43.17 -16.12 -14.68
C THR A 310 -42.43 -14.99 -15.41
N GLY A 311 -41.12 -14.83 -15.16
CA GLY A 311 -40.32 -13.87 -15.91
C GLY A 311 -38.82 -13.99 -15.65
N PHE A 312 -38.11 -14.49 -16.65
CA PHE A 312 -36.66 -14.40 -16.83
C PHE A 312 -36.10 -13.04 -16.38
N HIS A 313 -35.19 -13.00 -15.40
CA HIS A 313 -34.41 -11.78 -15.10
C HIS A 313 -32.91 -12.04 -14.88
N LYS A 314 -32.19 -11.64 -15.91
CA LYS A 314 -30.80 -11.18 -15.98
C LYS A 314 -30.39 -10.40 -14.72
N THR A 315 -29.59 -11.00 -13.84
CA THR A 315 -28.95 -10.31 -12.70
C THR A 315 -27.78 -9.45 -13.18
N LYS A 316 -28.12 -8.23 -13.61
CA LYS A 316 -27.19 -7.09 -13.73
C LYS A 316 -26.97 -6.50 -12.33
N SER A 317 -25.71 -6.41 -11.92
CA SER A 317 -25.12 -5.47 -10.95
C SER A 317 -26.07 -4.75 -9.98
N SER A 318 -26.34 -5.35 -8.82
CA SER A 318 -27.04 -4.69 -7.69
C SER A 318 -26.09 -4.33 -6.54
N PHE A 319 -24.77 -4.45 -6.73
CA PHE A 319 -23.77 -4.24 -5.67
C PHE A 319 -23.36 -2.76 -5.49
N THR A 320 -23.89 -1.83 -6.30
CA THR A 320 -23.51 -0.40 -6.26
C THR A 320 -24.53 0.50 -5.60
N HIS A 321 -25.80 0.10 -5.45
CA HIS A 321 -26.85 0.97 -4.91
C HIS A 321 -26.90 0.94 -3.37
N ALA A 322 -26.72 -0.24 -2.76
CA ALA A 322 -26.75 -0.40 -1.31
C ALA A 322 -25.57 0.31 -0.61
N ASP A 323 -24.36 0.20 -1.16
CA ASP A 323 -23.19 0.95 -0.67
C ASP A 323 -23.37 2.48 -0.84
N TYR A 324 -24.13 2.91 -1.85
CA TYR A 324 -24.41 4.33 -2.10
C TYR A 324 -25.36 4.92 -1.06
N GLU A 325 -26.45 4.19 -0.75
CA GLU A 325 -27.44 4.62 0.23
C GLU A 325 -26.86 4.65 1.65
N GLU A 326 -26.02 3.67 2.02
CA GLU A 326 -25.38 3.65 3.33
C GLU A 326 -24.37 4.81 3.49
N GLN A 327 -23.61 5.13 2.44
CA GLN A 327 -22.70 6.28 2.45
C GLN A 327 -23.43 7.64 2.42
N GLN A 328 -24.54 7.73 1.70
CA GLN A 328 -25.33 8.97 1.61
C GLN A 328 -26.06 9.26 2.93
N ASN A 329 -26.57 8.22 3.60
CA ASN A 329 -27.10 8.34 4.96
C ASN A 329 -26.03 8.77 5.96
N TYR A 330 -24.80 8.24 5.85
CA TYR A 330 -23.69 8.70 6.69
C TYR A 330 -23.34 10.18 6.45
N TYR A 331 -23.32 10.62 5.20
CA TYR A 331 -23.01 12.02 4.86
C TYR A 331 -24.09 12.98 5.35
N ASN A 332 -25.36 12.59 5.23
CA ASN A 332 -26.49 13.36 5.74
C ASN A 332 -26.43 13.48 7.26
N LEU A 333 -26.15 12.39 7.97
CA LEU A 333 -26.02 12.37 9.43
C LEU A 333 -24.87 13.26 9.94
N VAL A 334 -23.73 13.28 9.24
CA VAL A 334 -22.59 14.16 9.61
C VAL A 334 -22.94 15.63 9.35
N THR A 335 -23.62 15.92 8.26
CA THR A 335 -24.01 17.29 7.88
C THR A 335 -25.07 17.84 8.82
N GLU A 336 -26.02 17.01 9.24
CA GLU A 336 -27.05 17.34 10.21
C GLU A 336 -26.46 17.60 11.61
N ASN A 337 -25.52 16.75 12.05
CA ASN A 337 -24.78 16.97 13.30
C ASN A 337 -23.94 18.25 13.26
N ALA A 338 -23.34 18.60 12.12
CA ALA A 338 -22.61 19.86 11.95
C ALA A 338 -23.55 21.09 12.00
N ARG A 339 -24.74 20.99 11.38
CA ARG A 339 -25.78 22.03 11.48
C ARG A 339 -26.26 22.19 12.94
N HIS A 340 -26.56 21.11 13.65
CA HIS A 340 -26.96 21.17 15.05
C HIS A 340 -25.91 21.83 15.95
N LYS A 341 -24.61 21.53 15.74
CA LYS A 341 -23.53 22.20 16.47
C LYS A 341 -23.41 23.70 16.14
N SER A 342 -23.62 24.09 14.88
CA SER A 342 -23.64 25.53 14.51
C SER A 342 -24.82 26.28 15.11
N LEU A 343 -26.00 25.65 15.21
CA LEU A 343 -27.19 26.22 15.82
C LEU A 343 -27.04 26.35 17.35
N GLN A 344 -26.45 25.35 18.03
CA GLN A 344 -26.12 25.47 19.45
C GLN A 344 -25.09 26.58 19.72
N LYS A 345 -24.10 26.74 18.84
CA LYS A 345 -23.10 27.82 18.97
C LYS A 345 -23.72 29.21 18.81
N ASN A 346 -24.68 29.38 17.89
CA ASN A 346 -25.43 30.65 17.75
C ASN A 346 -26.35 30.92 18.94
N ARG A 347 -26.98 29.89 19.53
CA ARG A 347 -27.85 30.05 20.69
C ARG A 347 -27.09 30.50 21.95
N ASN A 348 -25.85 30.03 22.13
CA ASN A 348 -25.00 30.45 23.25
C ASN A 348 -24.34 31.82 23.03
N GLY A 349 -24.26 32.31 21.78
CA GLY A 349 -23.76 33.66 21.47
C GLY A 349 -24.77 34.78 21.74
N SER A 350 -26.08 34.48 21.72
CA SER A 350 -27.14 35.49 21.95
C SER A 350 -27.40 35.84 23.41
N TYR A 351 -26.94 35.06 24.39
CA TYR A 351 -27.14 35.37 25.81
C TYR A 351 -26.05 36.27 26.43
N SER A 352 -24.97 36.59 25.70
CA SER A 352 -23.85 37.38 26.23
C SER A 352 -23.85 38.86 25.81
N LYS A 353 -24.91 39.37 25.16
CA LYS A 353 -24.92 40.72 24.56
C LYS A 353 -26.09 41.61 24.97
N SER A 354 -26.64 41.39 26.16
CA SER A 354 -27.69 42.24 26.75
C SER A 354 -27.37 42.61 28.21
N GLN A 355 -26.25 43.29 28.43
CA GLN A 355 -26.03 44.09 29.65
C GLN A 355 -24.84 45.05 29.45
N SER A 356 -25.09 46.16 28.77
CA SER A 356 -24.31 47.39 28.91
C SER A 356 -25.14 48.56 28.37
N ASN A 357 -26.12 49.01 29.16
CA ASN A 357 -26.75 50.30 28.93
C ASN A 357 -26.18 51.32 29.92
N GLU A 358 -25.62 52.35 29.29
CA GLU A 358 -25.19 53.64 29.76
C GLU A 358 -26.16 54.28 30.77
N GLN A 359 -25.59 54.92 31.79
CA GLN A 359 -26.26 55.87 32.67
C GLN A 359 -25.58 57.23 32.48
N PRO A 360 -26.31 58.30 32.12
CA PRO A 360 -25.73 59.63 31.97
C PRO A 360 -25.74 60.43 33.28
N ALA A 361 -24.84 61.41 33.31
CA ALA A 361 -24.40 62.29 34.39
C ALA A 361 -25.47 63.03 35.21
N GLN A 362 -25.09 63.42 36.43
CA GLN A 362 -25.53 64.67 37.05
C GLN A 362 -24.33 65.42 37.70
N PRO A 363 -24.27 66.76 37.60
CA PRO A 363 -23.28 67.59 38.26
C PRO A 363 -23.84 68.23 39.53
N ILE A 364 -23.07 68.30 40.62
CA ILE A 364 -23.34 69.25 41.72
C ILE A 364 -22.02 69.81 42.24
N TYR A 365 -21.97 71.13 42.26
CA TYR A 365 -20.98 72.03 42.88
C TYR A 365 -21.03 71.93 44.41
N TYR A 366 -19.86 71.89 45.06
CA TYR A 366 -19.31 72.91 45.99
C TYR A 366 -17.96 72.45 46.52
#